data_AF-A0A0J8GTP1-F1
#
_entry.id   AF-A0A0J8GTP1-F1
#
_cell.length_a   1.000
_cell.length_b   1.000
_cell.length_c   1.000
_cell.angle_alpha   90.00
_cell.angle_beta   90.00
_cell.angle_gamma   90.00
#
_symmetry.space_group_name_H-M   'P 1'
#
loop_
_entity.id
_entity.type
_entity.pdbx_description
1 polymer ?
#
loop_
_entity_poly.entity_id
_entity_poly.type
_entity_poly.pdbx_seq_one_letter_code
_entity_poly.pdbx_strand_id
1 'polypeptide(L)'
;MFQASGRLGRVRYLAHASISYLVLLPAAGLFAISETLGAIGIAVGYAFMFYITIVAGIKRLHDINRKGWYLLLLFVPLINLILVLILLFKSGDIGENEYGLPAHPNTAKTWILGLVMPLIFIIGILAAIAVPAYNDYLQAAQNAAAS
;
A
#
# COMPACT_ATOMS: atom_id res chain seq x y z
N MET A 1 -4.42 17.66 -1.79
CA MET A 1 -4.20 16.23 -1.44
C MET A 1 -4.93 15.84 -0.15
N PHE A 2 -5.02 16.74 0.85
CA PHE A 2 -5.49 16.49 2.23
C PHE A 2 -7.01 16.54 2.50
N GLN A 3 -7.83 17.01 1.56
CA GLN A 3 -9.29 16.96 1.72
C GLN A 3 -9.81 15.57 1.32
N ALA A 4 -10.77 15.01 2.05
CA ALA A 4 -11.42 13.73 1.74
C ALA A 4 -12.47 13.81 0.63
N SER A 5 -12.70 15.00 0.07
CA SER A 5 -13.61 15.24 -1.05
C SER A 5 -13.01 14.80 -2.40
N GLY A 6 -13.90 14.48 -3.33
CA GLY A 6 -13.56 14.07 -4.69
C GLY A 6 -13.28 12.58 -4.85
N ARG A 7 -12.81 12.22 -6.05
CA ARG A 7 -12.72 10.85 -6.54
C ARG A 7 -11.29 10.46 -6.91
N LEU A 8 -10.93 9.21 -6.68
CA LEU A 8 -9.60 8.67 -6.98
C LEU A 8 -9.73 7.34 -7.73
N GLY A 9 -9.26 7.31 -8.98
CA GLY A 9 -9.24 6.08 -9.78
C GLY A 9 -8.23 5.04 -9.26
N ARG A 10 -8.42 3.78 -9.63
CA ARG A 10 -7.65 2.61 -9.15
C ARG A 10 -6.12 2.75 -9.24
N VAL A 11 -5.59 3.26 -10.37
CA VAL A 11 -4.13 3.40 -10.56
C VAL A 11 -3.57 4.49 -9.67
N ARG A 12 -4.29 5.61 -9.54
CA ARG A 12 -3.88 6.69 -8.62
C ARG A 12 -4.01 6.25 -7.17
N TYR A 13 -5.00 5.44 -6.83
CA TYR A 13 -5.12 4.81 -5.51
C TYR A 13 -3.88 3.97 -5.19
N LEU A 14 -3.45 3.10 -6.11
CA LEU A 14 -2.20 2.34 -5.99
C LEU A 14 -0.98 3.26 -5.88
N ALA A 15 -0.89 4.32 -6.69
CA ALA A 15 0.22 5.26 -6.63
C ALA A 15 0.32 5.98 -5.27
N HIS A 16 -0.81 6.33 -4.64
CA HIS A 16 -0.81 6.92 -3.30
C HIS A 16 -0.34 5.91 -2.25
N ALA A 17 -0.75 4.65 -2.37
CA ALA A 17 -0.23 3.58 -1.51
C ALA A 17 1.29 3.44 -1.68
N SER A 18 1.81 3.47 -2.91
CA SER A 18 3.26 3.41 -3.14
C SER A 18 4.01 4.54 -2.46
N ILE A 19 3.54 5.77 -2.63
CA ILE A 19 4.16 6.95 -2.01
C ILE A 19 4.15 6.82 -0.48
N SER A 20 3.05 6.33 0.11
CA SER A 20 2.96 6.22 1.57
C SER A 20 3.93 5.19 2.16
N TYR A 21 4.23 4.10 1.44
CA TYR A 21 5.26 3.14 1.87
C TYR A 21 6.68 3.68 1.71
N LEU A 22 6.96 4.45 0.66
CA LEU A 22 8.28 5.05 0.45
C LEU A 22 8.67 6.03 1.56
N VAL A 23 7.69 6.65 2.23
CA VAL A 23 7.93 7.54 3.38
C VAL A 23 8.51 6.79 4.59
N LEU A 24 8.37 5.47 4.67
CA LEU A 24 8.97 4.67 5.74
C LEU A 24 10.46 4.38 5.51
N LEU A 25 10.98 4.49 4.28
CA LEU A 25 12.37 4.14 3.97
C LEU A 25 13.41 5.00 4.73
N PRO A 26 13.26 6.34 4.82
CA PRO A 26 14.20 7.17 5.56
C PRO A 26 14.23 6.87 7.06
N ALA A 27 13.14 6.34 7.63
CA ALA A 27 13.06 6.01 9.05
C ALA A 27 14.06 4.91 9.43
N ALA A 28 14.38 3.98 8.52
CA ALA A 28 15.40 2.97 8.74
C ALA A 28 16.81 3.57 8.88
N GLY A 29 17.11 4.63 8.12
CA GLY A 29 18.39 5.35 8.22
C GLY A 29 18.57 6.11 9.54
N LEU A 30 17.49 6.54 10.19
CA LEU A 30 17.53 7.22 11.49
C LEU A 30 18.01 6.29 12.62
N PHE A 31 17.76 4.98 12.54
CA PHE A 31 18.28 4.01 13.52
C PHE A 31 19.81 3.94 13.52
N ALA A 32 20.45 4.18 12.38
CA ALA A 32 21.90 4.23 12.30
C ALA A 32 22.50 5.45 13.02
N ILE A 33 21.69 6.47 13.31
CA ILE A 33 22.10 7.68 14.03
C ILE A 33 21.74 7.57 15.51
N SER A 34 20.51 7.16 15.81
CA SER A 34 20.00 7.01 17.18
C SER A 34 18.75 6.14 17.18
N GLU A 35 18.70 5.16 18.09
CA GLU A 35 17.53 4.30 18.27
C GLU A 35 16.27 5.10 18.60
N THR A 36 16.37 6.10 19.48
CA THR A 36 15.24 6.97 19.85
C THR A 36 14.71 7.75 18.63
N LEU A 37 15.62 8.31 17.81
CA LEU A 37 15.21 9.04 16.60
C LEU A 37 14.61 8.10 15.55
N GLY A 38 15.17 6.89 15.41
CA GLY A 38 14.62 5.85 14.55
C GLY A 38 13.19 5.46 14.95
N ALA A 39 12.96 5.21 16.23
CA ALA A 39 11.64 4.87 16.76
C ALA A 39 10.61 5.98 16.54
N ILE A 40 10.98 7.24 16.79
CA ILE A 40 10.12 8.41 16.52
C ILE A 40 9.83 8.51 15.01
N GLY A 41 10.85 8.35 14.17
CA GLY A 41 10.71 8.40 12.72
C GLY A 41 9.73 7.35 12.18
N ILE A 42 9.81 6.12 12.69
CA ILE A 42 8.87 5.05 12.35
C ILE A 42 7.44 5.41 12.79
N ALA A 43 7.26 5.88 14.04
CA ALA A 43 5.94 6.21 14.56
C ALA A 43 5.26 7.32 13.73
N VAL A 44 6.00 8.39 13.40
CA VAL A 44 5.51 9.47 12.54
C VAL A 44 5.22 8.98 11.13
N GLY A 45 6.10 8.15 10.57
CA GLY A 45 5.91 7.56 9.25
C GLY A 45 4.64 6.71 9.16
N TYR A 46 4.37 5.87 10.16
CA TYR A 46 3.13 5.08 10.23
C TYR A 46 1.89 5.96 10.38
N ALA A 47 1.94 7.00 11.21
CA ALA A 47 0.82 7.92 11.37
C ALA A 47 0.49 8.64 10.04
N PHE A 48 1.51 9.08 9.32
CA PHE A 48 1.36 9.67 7.98
C PHE A 48 0.80 8.67 6.97
N MET A 49 1.36 7.45 6.93
CA MET A 49 0.91 6.38 6.04
C MET A 49 -0.56 6.03 6.30
N PHE A 50 -0.96 5.92 7.56
CA PHE A 50 -2.34 5.65 7.96
C PHE A 50 -3.28 6.74 7.46
N TYR A 51 -2.93 8.00 7.69
CA TYR A 51 -3.73 9.15 7.23
C TYR A 51 -3.90 9.15 5.69
N ILE A 52 -2.82 8.98 4.93
CA ILE A 52 -2.89 8.95 3.46
C ILE A 52 -3.74 7.78 2.96
N THR A 53 -3.61 6.61 3.58
CA THR A 53 -4.38 5.41 3.22
C THR A 53 -5.88 5.62 3.43
N ILE A 54 -6.28 6.22 4.55
CA ILE A 54 -7.69 6.53 4.83
C ILE A 54 -8.24 7.54 3.82
N VAL A 55 -7.54 8.67 3.60
CA VAL A 55 -8.01 9.69 2.65
C VAL A 55 -8.10 9.14 1.22
N ALA A 56 -7.10 8.37 0.78
CA ALA A 56 -7.12 7.73 -0.54
C ALA A 56 -8.24 6.70 -0.66
N GLY A 57 -8.47 5.91 0.39
CA GLY A 57 -9.55 4.93 0.46
C GLY A 57 -10.94 5.55 0.37
N ILE A 58 -11.18 6.67 1.08
CA ILE A 58 -12.46 7.40 1.02
C ILE A 58 -12.72 7.87 -0.41
N LYS A 59 -11.73 8.51 -1.05
CA LYS A 59 -11.87 8.98 -2.44
C LYS A 59 -12.05 7.84 -3.43
N ARG A 60 -11.48 6.67 -3.14
CA ARG A 60 -11.66 5.48 -3.98
C ARG A 60 -13.06 4.89 -3.85
N LEU A 61 -13.64 4.91 -2.65
CA LEU A 61 -15.05 4.55 -2.45
C LEU A 61 -15.98 5.54 -3.14
N HIS A 62 -15.70 6.84 -3.05
CA HIS A 62 -16.44 7.87 -3.78
C HIS A 62 -16.38 7.67 -5.29
N ASP A 63 -15.26 7.16 -5.82
CA ASP A 63 -15.11 6.87 -7.25
C ASP A 63 -16.05 5.75 -7.76
N ILE A 64 -16.53 4.88 -6.88
CA ILE A 64 -17.49 3.79 -7.19
C ILE A 64 -18.88 4.04 -6.57
N ASN A 65 -19.20 5.31 -6.30
CA ASN A 65 -20.41 5.81 -5.65
C ASN A 65 -20.76 5.13 -4.32
N ARG A 66 -19.76 4.95 -3.44
CA ARG A 66 -19.94 4.40 -2.09
C ARG A 66 -19.47 5.38 -1.03
N LYS A 67 -20.15 5.38 0.12
CA LYS A 67 -19.81 6.24 1.27
C LYS A 67 -18.45 5.84 1.87
N GLY A 68 -17.67 6.82 2.36
CA GLY A 68 -16.38 6.56 3.01
C GLY A 68 -16.42 5.59 4.19
N TRP A 69 -17.57 5.49 4.88
CA TRP A 69 -17.79 4.56 6.01
C TRP A 69 -17.56 3.09 5.67
N TYR A 70 -17.68 2.70 4.39
CA TYR A 70 -17.38 1.33 3.98
C TYR A 70 -15.91 0.95 4.21
N LEU A 71 -14.99 1.91 4.39
CA LEU A 71 -13.62 1.60 4.82
C LEU A 71 -13.55 0.87 6.16
N LEU A 72 -14.52 1.03 7.05
CA LEU A 72 -14.54 0.31 8.32
C LEU A 72 -14.60 -1.22 8.12
N LEU A 73 -15.09 -1.69 6.97
CA LEU A 73 -15.09 -3.11 6.63
C LEU A 73 -13.66 -3.68 6.46
N LEU A 74 -12.63 -2.83 6.33
CA LEU A 74 -11.24 -3.28 6.36
C LEU A 74 -10.84 -3.88 7.72
N PHE A 75 -11.55 -3.56 8.79
CA PHE A 75 -11.33 -4.13 10.13
C PHE A 75 -12.08 -5.44 10.36
N VAL A 76 -12.99 -5.83 9.46
CA VAL A 76 -13.73 -7.09 9.56
C VAL A 76 -12.98 -8.17 8.76
N PRO A 77 -12.49 -9.25 9.41
CA PRO A 77 -11.78 -10.31 8.71
C PRO A 77 -12.62 -10.92 7.58
N LEU A 78 -11.94 -11.37 6.52
CA LEU A 78 -12.51 -11.91 5.28
C LEU A 78 -13.27 -10.88 4.42
N ILE A 79 -14.13 -10.06 5.03
CA ILE A 79 -14.82 -8.97 4.33
C ILE A 79 -13.81 -7.92 3.84
N ASN A 80 -12.77 -7.67 4.64
CA ASN A 80 -11.67 -6.80 4.26
C ASN A 80 -11.01 -7.22 2.94
N LEU A 81 -10.83 -8.52 2.70
CA LEU A 81 -10.27 -9.04 1.45
C LEU A 81 -11.17 -8.71 0.26
N ILE A 82 -12.47 -8.95 0.39
CA ILE A 82 -13.46 -8.62 -0.66
C ILE A 82 -13.42 -7.11 -0.96
N LEU A 83 -13.41 -6.27 0.08
CA LEU A 83 -13.35 -4.83 -0.10
C LEU A 83 -12.05 -4.40 -0.80
N VAL A 84 -10.89 -4.94 -0.40
CA VAL A 84 -9.60 -4.65 -1.05
C VAL A 84 -9.65 -5.03 -2.53
N LEU A 85 -10.18 -6.20 -2.88
CA LEU A 85 -10.35 -6.60 -4.29
C LEU A 85 -11.24 -5.63 -5.06
N ILE A 86 -12.35 -5.19 -4.47
CA ILE A 86 -13.22 -4.18 -5.09
C ILE A 86 -12.47 -2.86 -5.30
N LEU A 87 -11.74 -2.37 -4.29
CA LEU A 87 -10.99 -1.12 -4.38
C LEU A 87 -9.88 -1.18 -5.44
N LEU A 88 -9.25 -2.34 -5.62
CA LEU A 88 -8.18 -2.55 -6.61
C LEU A 88 -8.71 -2.70 -8.05
N PHE A 89 -9.76 -3.49 -8.26
CA PHE A 89 -10.14 -3.93 -9.61
C PHE A 89 -11.39 -3.24 -10.17
N LYS A 90 -12.35 -2.83 -9.34
CA LYS A 90 -13.60 -2.26 -9.84
C LYS A 90 -13.35 -0.96 -10.61
N SER A 91 -13.94 -0.76 -11.79
CA SER A 91 -13.87 0.55 -12.46
C SER A 91 -14.70 1.58 -11.70
N GLY A 92 -14.22 2.83 -11.68
CA GLY A 92 -15.01 3.97 -11.20
C GLY A 92 -16.14 4.32 -12.16
N ASP A 93 -17.09 5.15 -11.71
CA ASP A 93 -18.21 5.57 -12.55
C ASP A 93 -17.75 6.46 -13.70
N ILE A 94 -18.35 6.28 -14.89
CA ILE A 94 -17.92 6.95 -16.12
C ILE A 94 -18.32 8.44 -16.12
N GLY A 95 -19.48 8.76 -15.53
CA GLY A 95 -20.03 10.12 -15.46
C GLY A 95 -19.84 10.78 -14.09
N GLU A 96 -20.50 11.92 -13.92
CA GLU A 96 -20.66 12.56 -12.62
C GLU A 96 -21.46 11.63 -11.67
N ASN A 97 -21.03 11.57 -10.41
CA ASN A 97 -21.76 10.88 -9.35
C ASN A 97 -21.96 11.83 -8.15
N GLU A 98 -22.49 11.34 -7.02
CA GLU A 98 -22.76 12.17 -5.84
C GLU A 98 -21.51 12.87 -5.26
N TYR A 99 -20.32 12.46 -5.68
CA TYR A 99 -19.03 12.99 -5.24
C TYR A 99 -18.32 13.83 -6.32
N GLY A 100 -19.03 14.15 -7.41
CA GLY A 100 -18.60 15.06 -8.47
C GLY A 100 -18.06 14.39 -9.73
N LEU A 101 -17.32 15.18 -10.51
CA LEU A 101 -16.78 14.80 -11.83
C LEU A 101 -15.84 13.59 -11.75
N PRO A 102 -15.68 12.84 -12.87
CA PRO A 102 -14.80 11.69 -12.96
C PRO A 102 -13.39 11.95 -12.43
N ALA A 103 -12.77 10.90 -11.86
CA ALA A 103 -11.41 10.99 -11.37
C ALA A 103 -10.44 11.42 -12.49
N HIS A 104 -9.43 12.22 -12.12
CA HIS A 104 -8.42 12.68 -13.07
C HIS A 104 -7.77 11.52 -13.85
N PRO A 105 -7.50 11.73 -15.15
CA PRO A 105 -6.89 10.72 -16.00
C PRO A 105 -5.49 10.33 -15.49
N ASN A 106 -5.10 9.09 -15.77
CA ASN A 106 -3.77 8.60 -15.41
C ASN A 106 -2.71 9.16 -16.37
N THR A 107 -1.56 9.51 -15.81
CA THR A 107 -0.33 9.85 -16.54
C THR A 107 0.68 8.70 -16.45
N ALA A 108 1.74 8.74 -17.27
CA ALA A 108 2.82 7.75 -17.20
C ALA A 108 3.42 7.64 -15.78
N LYS A 109 3.62 8.78 -15.09
CA LYS A 109 4.13 8.81 -13.71
C LYS A 109 3.22 8.08 -12.73
N THR A 110 1.89 8.26 -12.85
CA THR A 110 0.95 7.55 -11.98
C THR A 110 0.93 6.05 -12.23
N TRP A 111 1.19 5.61 -13.47
CA TRP A 111 1.33 4.19 -13.77
C TRP A 111 2.60 3.60 -13.18
N ILE A 112 3.75 4.27 -13.38
CA ILE A 112 5.03 3.86 -12.78
C ILE A 112 4.87 3.72 -11.28
N LEU A 113 4.36 4.77 -10.61
CA LEU A 113 4.10 4.74 -9.18
C LEU A 113 3.08 3.68 -8.80
N GLY A 114 2.00 3.50 -9.56
CA GLY A 114 0.98 2.50 -9.28
C GLY A 114 1.47 1.05 -9.37
N LEU A 115 2.53 0.78 -10.13
CA LEU A 115 3.15 -0.54 -10.26
C LEU A 115 4.15 -0.86 -9.15
N VAL A 116 4.70 0.16 -8.46
CA VAL A 116 5.67 -0.05 -7.37
C VAL A 116 5.13 -0.97 -6.30
N MET A 117 3.90 -0.75 -5.83
CA MET A 117 3.32 -1.56 -4.74
C MET A 117 3.11 -3.03 -5.11
N PRO A 118 2.44 -3.37 -6.23
CA PRO A 118 2.36 -4.76 -6.68
C PRO A 118 3.72 -5.45 -6.78
N LEU A 119 4.74 -4.76 -7.30
CA LEU A 119 6.10 -5.31 -7.41
C LEU A 119 6.72 -5.57 -6.03
N ILE A 120 6.58 -4.64 -5.08
CA ILE A 120 7.05 -4.85 -3.69
C ILE A 120 6.38 -6.06 -3.06
N PHE A 121 5.06 -6.23 -3.23
CA PHE A 121 4.34 -7.41 -2.73
C PHE A 121 4.85 -8.71 -3.36
N ILE A 122 5.06 -8.73 -4.68
CA ILE A 122 5.59 -9.90 -5.40
C ILE A 122 6.99 -10.24 -4.88
N ILE A 123 7.89 -9.26 -4.79
CA ILE A 123 9.26 -9.44 -4.27
C ILE A 123 9.22 -9.93 -2.82
N GLY A 124 8.35 -9.37 -1.99
CA GLY A 124 8.18 -9.78 -0.59
C GLY A 124 7.73 -11.22 -0.45
N ILE A 125 6.76 -11.67 -1.25
CA ILE A 125 6.29 -13.07 -1.27
C ILE A 125 7.40 -14.01 -1.72
N LEU A 126 8.12 -13.65 -2.80
CA LEU A 126 9.24 -14.44 -3.28
C LEU A 126 10.35 -14.55 -2.24
N ALA A 127 10.70 -13.45 -1.57
CA ALA A 127 11.70 -13.43 -0.51
C ALA A 127 11.26 -14.28 0.69
N ALA A 128 9.99 -14.20 1.10
CA ALA A 128 9.46 -14.99 2.21
C ALA A 128 9.52 -16.51 1.96
N ILE A 129 9.43 -16.95 0.71
CA ILE A 129 9.56 -18.36 0.32
C ILE A 129 11.04 -18.74 0.11
N ALA A 130 11.79 -17.89 -0.60
CA ALA A 130 13.15 -18.21 -1.03
C ALA A 130 14.19 -18.14 0.10
N VAL A 131 14.07 -17.19 1.03
CA VAL A 131 15.06 -16.99 2.10
C VAL A 131 15.14 -18.20 3.05
N PRO A 132 14.03 -18.74 3.60
CA PRO A 132 14.09 -19.94 4.42
C PRO A 132 14.64 -21.14 3.64
N ALA A 133 14.15 -21.36 2.41
CA ALA A 133 14.60 -22.48 1.58
C ALA A 133 16.11 -22.42 1.28
N TYR A 134 16.66 -21.22 1.05
CA TYR A 134 18.09 -21.02 0.85
C TYR A 134 18.90 -21.26 2.12
N ASN A 135 18.38 -20.81 3.28
CA ASN A 135 19.04 -21.04 4.57
C ASN A 135 19.10 -22.53 4.93
N ASP A 136 18.03 -23.29 4.67
CA ASP A 136 17.98 -24.73 4.88
C ASP A 136 19.00 -25.47 4.00
N TYR A 137 19.15 -25.04 2.74
CA TYR A 137 20.18 -25.56 1.83
C TYR A 137 21.59 -25.30 2.36
N LEU A 138 21.88 -24.08 2.85
CA LEU A 138 23.19 -23.76 3.40
C LEU A 138 23.52 -24.60 4.64
N GLN A 139 22.55 -24.82 5.53
CA GLN A 139 22.74 -25.68 6.70
C GLN A 139 23.03 -27.13 6.30
N ALA A 140 22.29 -27.67 5.33
CA ALA A 140 22.52 -29.03 4.81
C ALA A 140 23.91 -29.17 4.18
N ALA A 141 24.35 -28.18 3.40
CA ALA A 141 25.67 -28.18 2.79
C ALA A 141 26.81 -28.09 3.84
N GLN A 142 26.64 -27.29 4.89
CA GLN A 142 27.62 -27.18 5.99
C GLN A 142 27.74 -28.49 6.77
N ASN A 143 26.60 -29.13 7.08
CA ASN A 143 26.58 -30.42 7.78
C ASN A 143 27.27 -31.52 6.96
N ALA A 144 27.04 -31.55 5.64
CA ALA A 144 27.69 -32.52 4.74
C ALA A 144 29.20 -32.26 4.57
N ALA A 145 29.66 -31.02 4.71
CA ALA A 145 31.09 -30.68 4.67
C ALA A 145 31.81 -30.97 5.99
N ALA A 146 31.07 -31.07 7.11
CA ALA A 146 31.60 -31.34 8.43
C ALA A 146 31.66 -32.84 8.79
N SER A 147 31.02 -33.71 8.00
CA SER A 147 31.04 -35.17 8.10
C SER A 147 32.08 -35.80 7.20
#